data_AF-A0A5C1Q920-F1
#
_entry.id   AF-A0A5C1Q920-F1
#
_cell.length_a   1.000
_cell.length_b   1.000
_cell.length_c   1.000
_cell.angle_alpha   90.00
_cell.angle_beta   90.00
_cell.angle_gamma   90.00
#
_symmetry.space_group_name_H-M   'P 1'
#
loop_
_entity.id
_entity.type
_entity.pdbx_description
1 polymer ?
#
loop_
_entity_poly.entity_id
_entity_poly.type
_entity_poly.pdbx_seq_one_letter_code
_entity_poly.pdbx_strand_id
1 'polypeptide(L)'
;MIQSLLIILMLISIFVSFIPSFLIISNFVSILLGITLLIIINRKKDKTWNQIEAEPSLPIEEVKEEPVFVKDIIQEVVVDPRGSNRPKTCHSCTEEIYFIRNSLPVIKKLTQNTQKVEEVAISELYQRFESISQETDEIVKSSEDSLESIFDTDKSDNLAYVLNASKEINREFSRFMEVINNMNLLADEFIKTSMDSFNYISKTTKDIIELAEQVKVISINVRIEAARIKDSGGFKVLGNDISNFADKTAKVAESTNQQIKDTVNNIEKQRVELSSQIKYVDSAAKNIFNRFNPFENILDYSATSIKGIIKNFNDVSVNLQNNLHSSIQNMQFQDIASQETNHILQFLEKIADSSLMDRNYDLYMDDNQKKVVRGRVINFLKEISTTASEEEEVVRFSKEWNLDIAKEEESKSTKLDDGVFLF
;
A
#
# COMPACT_ATOMS: atom_id res chain seq x y z
N MET A 1 -6.80 -5.07 -1.12
CA MET A 1 -5.83 -4.56 -0.13
C MET A 1 -5.90 -3.04 0.01
N ILE A 2 -5.69 -2.26 -1.06
CA ILE A 2 -5.77 -0.77 -1.02
C ILE A 2 -7.17 -0.26 -0.65
N GLN A 3 -8.23 -0.87 -1.20
CA GLN A 3 -9.62 -0.54 -0.83
C GLN A 3 -9.93 -0.78 0.65
N SER A 4 -9.39 -1.87 1.23
CA SER A 4 -9.58 -2.20 2.64
C SER A 4 -8.90 -1.19 3.56
N LEU A 5 -7.70 -0.72 3.20
CA LEU A 5 -6.97 0.29 3.96
C LEU A 5 -7.68 1.66 3.92
N LEU A 6 -8.23 2.05 2.77
CA LEU A 6 -9.00 3.28 2.60
C LEU A 6 -10.31 3.27 3.40
N ILE A 7 -10.97 2.11 3.49
CA ILE A 7 -12.18 1.93 4.31
C ILE A 7 -11.84 2.05 5.79
N ILE A 8 -10.73 1.44 6.25
CA ILE A 8 -10.27 1.54 7.64
C ILE A 8 -9.91 3.00 7.99
N LEU A 9 -9.20 3.72 7.11
CA LEU A 9 -8.86 5.13 7.33
C LEU A 9 -10.09 6.05 7.34
N MET A 10 -11.09 5.79 6.47
CA MET A 10 -12.37 6.50 6.52
C MET A 10 -13.14 6.21 7.81
N LEU A 11 -13.18 4.95 8.25
CA LEU A 11 -13.85 4.55 9.48
C LEU A 11 -13.19 5.19 10.72
N ILE A 12 -11.85 5.23 10.76
CA ILE A 12 -11.10 5.92 11.83
C ILE A 12 -11.39 7.43 11.81
N SER A 13 -11.41 8.05 10.63
CA SER A 13 -11.73 9.48 10.50
C SER A 13 -13.16 9.82 10.94
N ILE A 14 -14.13 8.95 10.61
CA ILE A 14 -15.52 9.08 11.08
C ILE A 14 -15.57 8.90 12.60
N PHE A 15 -14.88 7.91 13.16
CA PHE A 15 -14.87 7.66 14.61
C PHE A 15 -14.23 8.82 15.40
N VAL A 16 -13.13 9.38 14.92
CA VAL A 16 -12.45 10.53 15.52
C VAL A 16 -13.32 11.80 15.47
N SER A 17 -14.19 11.96 14.47
CA SER A 17 -15.13 13.07 14.38
C SER A 17 -16.29 13.00 15.39
N PHE A 18 -16.58 11.83 15.97
CA PHE A 18 -17.71 11.63 16.90
C PHE A 18 -17.32 11.82 18.38
N ILE A 19 -16.03 11.74 18.71
CA ILE A 19 -15.52 11.88 20.09
C ILE A 19 -15.83 13.27 20.69
N PRO A 20 -15.69 14.40 19.96
CA PRO A 20 -16.07 15.71 20.49
C PRO A 20 -17.58 15.81 20.76
N SER A 21 -18.41 15.21 19.90
CA SER A 21 -19.86 15.25 20.02
C SER A 21 -20.37 14.51 21.26
N PHE A 22 -19.75 13.38 21.62
CA PHE A 22 -20.14 12.60 22.80
C PHE A 22 -19.75 13.31 24.12
N LEU A 23 -18.58 13.96 24.16
CA LEU A 23 -18.13 14.76 25.30
C LEU A 23 -18.95 16.05 25.49
N ILE A 24 -19.38 16.69 24.39
CA ILE A 24 -20.29 17.85 24.45
C ILE A 24 -21.65 17.44 25.04
N ILE A 25 -22.17 16.27 24.71
CA ILE A 25 -23.44 15.75 25.26
C ILE A 25 -23.31 15.47 26.76
N SER A 26 -22.21 14.86 27.21
CA SER A 26 -21.92 14.62 28.64
C SER A 26 -21.80 15.92 29.45
N ASN A 27 -21.11 16.92 28.90
CA ASN A 27 -21.00 18.24 29.51
C ASN A 27 -22.34 18.98 29.54
N PHE A 28 -23.17 18.83 28.51
CA PHE A 28 -24.52 19.42 28.50
C PHE A 28 -25.43 18.82 29.58
N VAL A 29 -25.36 17.51 29.80
CA VAL A 29 -26.13 16.82 30.86
C VAL A 29 -25.67 17.28 32.25
N SER A 30 -24.37 17.42 32.47
CA SER A 30 -23.80 17.91 33.73
C SER A 30 -24.12 19.39 34.01
N ILE A 31 -24.10 20.23 32.97
CA ILE A 31 -24.55 21.63 33.04
C ILE A 31 -26.05 21.71 33.30
N LEU A 32 -26.87 20.86 32.66
CA LEU A 32 -28.31 20.81 32.92
C LEU A 32 -28.61 20.41 34.36
N LEU A 33 -27.91 19.42 34.90
CA LEU A 33 -27.96 19.00 36.32
C LEU A 33 -27.56 20.13 37.27
N GLY A 34 -26.48 20.86 36.94
CA GLY A 34 -26.05 22.05 37.67
C GLY A 34 -27.09 23.17 37.64
N ILE A 35 -27.71 23.44 36.49
CA ILE A 35 -28.77 24.43 36.31
C ILE A 35 -30.05 24.02 37.03
N THR A 36 -30.43 22.74 37.00
CA THR A 36 -31.61 22.26 37.75
C THR A 36 -31.39 22.38 39.26
N LEU A 37 -30.21 22.03 39.77
CA LEU A 37 -29.84 22.25 41.17
C LEU A 37 -29.85 23.74 41.53
N LEU A 38 -29.32 24.62 40.67
CA LEU A 38 -29.37 26.07 40.87
C LEU A 38 -30.80 26.61 40.88
N ILE A 39 -31.69 26.16 39.98
CA ILE A 39 -33.09 26.58 39.92
C ILE A 39 -33.86 26.12 41.17
N ILE A 40 -33.58 24.91 41.67
CA ILE A 40 -34.18 24.39 42.91
C ILE A 40 -33.74 25.20 44.13
N ILE A 41 -32.46 25.59 44.18
CA ILE A 41 -31.91 26.44 45.25
C ILE A 41 -32.47 27.87 45.16
N ASN A 42 -32.56 28.44 43.96
CA ASN A 42 -32.98 29.82 43.76
C ASN A 42 -34.51 30.02 43.93
N ARG A 43 -35.34 29.01 43.66
CA ARG A 43 -36.80 29.07 43.93
C ARG A 43 -37.16 29.18 45.41
N LYS A 44 -36.23 28.95 46.34
CA LYS A 44 -36.44 29.12 47.79
C LYS A 44 -36.05 30.51 48.33
N LYS A 45 -35.47 31.40 47.51
CA LYS A 45 -35.08 32.76 47.91
C LYS A 45 -35.69 33.80 46.97
N ASP A 46 -36.52 34.66 47.54
CA ASP A 46 -36.99 35.95 47.02
C ASP A 46 -37.98 36.00 45.85
N LYS A 47 -39.24 36.22 46.26
CA LYS A 47 -40.12 37.21 45.65
C LYS A 47 -39.48 38.60 45.82
N THR A 48 -38.85 39.15 44.76
CA THR A 48 -38.91 40.56 44.30
C THR A 48 -37.73 40.87 43.37
N TRP A 49 -38.01 41.20 42.10
CA TRP A 49 -37.63 42.45 41.39
C TRP A 49 -37.70 42.25 39.88
N ASN A 50 -38.30 43.26 39.24
CA ASN A 50 -38.49 43.43 37.79
C ASN A 50 -37.25 44.01 37.10
N GLN A 51 -37.27 43.90 35.76
CA GLN A 51 -36.54 44.66 34.72
C GLN A 51 -35.07 44.31 34.48
N ILE A 52 -34.75 43.81 33.27
CA ILE A 52 -34.09 44.53 32.17
C ILE A 52 -34.25 43.73 30.86
N GLU A 53 -34.31 44.48 29.75
CA GLU A 53 -34.71 44.16 28.37
C GLU A 53 -33.75 43.22 27.59
N ALA A 54 -34.32 42.56 26.58
CA ALA A 54 -33.67 41.83 25.48
C ALA A 54 -33.18 42.82 24.39
N GLU A 55 -32.11 42.57 23.61
CA GLU A 55 -32.04 41.81 22.32
C GLU A 55 -30.68 42.18 21.62
N PRO A 56 -30.29 41.67 20.43
CA PRO A 56 -30.42 40.33 19.80
C PRO A 56 -29.09 39.85 19.11
N SER A 57 -28.94 38.56 18.73
CA SER A 57 -28.92 38.01 17.33
C SER A 57 -27.87 36.87 17.26
N LEU A 58 -27.92 35.76 16.50
CA LEU A 58 -28.75 35.17 15.43
C LEU A 58 -28.35 33.66 15.29
N PRO A 59 -28.98 32.81 14.44
CA PRO A 59 -29.62 31.54 14.81
C PRO A 59 -28.76 30.28 14.63
N ILE A 60 -29.05 29.23 15.40
CA ILE A 60 -28.69 27.84 15.06
C ILE A 60 -30.01 27.07 14.90
N GLU A 61 -30.16 26.40 13.76
CA GLU A 61 -31.32 25.58 13.40
C GLU A 61 -31.60 24.50 14.45
N GLU A 62 -32.83 24.53 14.95
CA GLU A 62 -33.39 23.66 15.97
C GLU A 62 -33.63 22.26 15.39
N VAL A 63 -32.86 21.27 15.85
CA VAL A 63 -33.28 19.86 15.77
C VAL A 63 -34.41 19.70 16.79
N LYS A 64 -35.65 19.70 16.30
CA LYS A 64 -36.85 19.43 17.09
C LYS A 64 -36.93 17.96 17.46
N GLU A 65 -36.30 17.60 18.57
CA GLU A 65 -36.86 16.59 19.47
C GLU A 65 -36.76 17.15 20.89
N GLU A 66 -37.90 17.63 21.41
CA GLU A 66 -38.02 18.06 22.81
C GLU A 66 -37.66 16.87 23.71
N PRO A 67 -36.76 17.05 24.70
CA PRO A 67 -36.58 16.03 25.72
C PRO A 67 -37.91 15.85 26.46
N VAL A 68 -38.36 14.61 26.56
CA VAL A 68 -39.52 14.23 27.37
C VAL A 68 -39.22 14.65 28.81
N PHE A 69 -39.78 15.79 29.22
CA PHE A 69 -39.84 16.17 30.61
C PHE A 69 -40.63 15.08 31.34
N VAL A 70 -39.93 14.31 32.19
CA VAL A 70 -40.59 13.47 33.19
C VAL A 70 -41.35 14.41 34.12
N LYS A 71 -42.62 14.65 33.78
CA LYS A 71 -43.51 15.59 34.48
C LYS A 71 -44.18 14.96 35.70
N ASP A 72 -43.97 13.67 35.93
CA ASP A 72 -44.63 12.92 36.98
C ASP A 72 -43.63 12.54 38.09
N ILE A 73 -43.12 13.55 38.79
CA ILE A 73 -42.58 13.34 40.14
C ILE A 73 -43.72 13.62 41.13
N ILE A 74 -44.45 12.55 41.43
CA ILE A 74 -45.14 12.24 42.71
C ILE A 74 -45.62 13.47 43.50
N GLN A 75 -46.87 13.89 43.27
CA GLN A 75 -47.64 14.63 44.28
C GLN A 75 -48.15 13.65 45.35
N GLU A 76 -47.27 13.21 46.25
CA GLU A 76 -47.74 12.72 47.55
C GLU A 76 -47.68 13.89 48.55
N VAL A 77 -48.86 14.45 48.81
CA VAL A 77 -49.05 15.37 49.93
C VAL A 77 -48.95 14.56 51.22
N VAL A 78 -47.76 14.49 51.80
CA VAL A 78 -47.54 13.94 53.14
C VAL A 78 -48.24 14.88 54.15
N VAL A 79 -49.36 14.43 54.70
CA VAL A 79 -50.06 15.11 55.80
C VAL A 79 -49.47 14.63 57.13
N ASP A 80 -48.91 15.57 57.89
CA ASP A 80 -48.30 15.40 59.21
C ASP A 80 -49.35 14.92 60.26
N PRO A 81 -49.18 13.74 60.91
CA PRO A 81 -50.15 13.24 61.88
C PRO A 81 -49.98 13.81 63.30
N ARG A 82 -48.97 14.64 63.62
CA ARG A 82 -48.77 15.14 64.99
C ARG A 82 -48.22 16.57 65.01
N GLY A 83 -49.13 17.52 65.14
CA GLY A 83 -48.82 18.95 65.11
C GLY A 83 -47.81 19.41 66.16
N SER A 84 -46.74 20.06 65.70
CA SER A 84 -46.25 21.31 66.30
C SER A 84 -45.37 22.08 65.29
N ASN A 85 -45.79 23.31 64.99
CA ASN A 85 -45.10 24.42 64.32
C ASN A 85 -43.59 24.24 63.98
N ARG A 86 -43.29 23.65 62.81
CA ARG A 86 -42.15 24.05 61.97
C ARG A 86 -42.69 24.46 60.60
N PRO A 87 -42.18 25.53 59.96
CA PRO A 87 -42.60 25.86 58.60
C PRO A 87 -42.27 24.67 57.67
N LYS A 88 -43.24 24.21 56.87
CA LYS A 88 -43.18 23.06 55.92
C LYS A 88 -41.95 23.07 54.98
N THR A 89 -41.24 24.19 54.91
CA THR A 89 -40.06 24.41 54.08
C THR A 89 -38.77 23.78 54.62
N CYS A 90 -38.68 23.39 55.91
CA CYS A 90 -37.44 22.93 56.53
C CYS A 90 -37.16 21.41 56.42
N HIS A 91 -38.21 20.56 56.49
CA HIS A 91 -38.06 19.10 56.34
C HIS A 91 -37.71 18.70 54.91
N SER A 92 -38.42 19.28 53.92
CA SER A 92 -38.08 19.13 52.49
C SER A 92 -36.68 19.65 52.17
N CYS A 93 -36.22 20.78 52.74
CA CYS A 93 -34.83 21.19 52.57
C CYS A 93 -33.85 20.15 53.13
N THR A 94 -34.16 19.55 54.28
CA THR A 94 -33.29 18.56 54.94
C THR A 94 -33.16 17.29 54.10
N GLU A 95 -34.25 16.82 53.50
CA GLU A 95 -34.25 15.68 52.57
C GLU A 95 -33.43 15.96 51.30
N GLU A 96 -33.60 17.12 50.66
CA GLU A 96 -32.86 17.49 49.45
C GLU A 96 -31.36 17.66 49.73
N ILE A 97 -31.03 18.26 50.88
CA ILE A 97 -29.64 18.39 51.37
C ILE A 97 -29.04 16.99 51.59
N TYR A 98 -29.78 16.10 52.25
CA TYR A 98 -29.33 14.74 52.51
C TYR A 98 -29.18 13.94 51.20
N PHE A 99 -30.09 14.13 50.23
CA PHE A 99 -30.00 13.55 48.89
C PHE A 99 -28.70 13.98 48.21
N ILE A 100 -28.45 15.29 48.07
CA ILE A 100 -27.24 15.82 47.41
C ILE A 100 -25.97 15.30 48.09
N ARG A 101 -25.92 15.28 49.43
CA ARG A 101 -24.77 14.80 50.20
C ARG A 101 -24.50 13.30 49.98
N ASN A 102 -25.53 12.47 49.86
CA ASN A 102 -25.37 11.03 49.62
C ASN A 102 -25.18 10.70 48.12
N SER A 103 -25.62 11.56 47.20
CA SER A 103 -25.35 11.41 45.76
C SER A 103 -23.89 11.71 45.42
N LEU A 104 -23.27 12.68 46.10
CA LEU A 104 -21.88 13.10 45.84
C LEU A 104 -20.83 11.98 45.89
N PRO A 105 -20.77 11.11 46.93
CA PRO A 105 -19.79 10.01 46.96
C PRO A 105 -20.01 9.00 45.83
N VAL A 106 -21.25 8.78 45.39
CA VAL A 106 -21.55 7.89 44.27
C VAL A 106 -21.09 8.52 42.96
N ILE A 107 -21.45 9.78 42.70
CA ILE A 107 -21.02 10.53 41.51
C ILE A 107 -19.49 10.60 41.44
N LYS A 108 -18.83 10.96 42.55
CA LYS A 108 -17.36 10.97 42.64
C LYS A 108 -16.75 9.64 42.23
N LYS A 109 -17.31 8.53 42.70
CA LYS A 109 -16.78 7.21 42.40
C LYS A 109 -17.00 6.80 40.95
N LEU A 110 -18.18 7.09 40.38
CA LEU A 110 -18.48 6.90 38.97
C LEU A 110 -17.50 7.69 38.09
N THR A 111 -17.34 8.97 38.38
CA THR A 111 -16.41 9.85 37.66
C THR A 111 -14.95 9.37 37.74
N GLN A 112 -14.49 8.94 38.91
CA GLN A 112 -13.14 8.38 39.08
C GLN A 112 -12.94 7.09 38.27
N ASN A 113 -13.96 6.23 38.19
CA ASN A 113 -13.89 5.04 37.37
C ASN A 113 -13.85 5.40 35.87
N THR A 114 -14.66 6.36 35.42
CA THR A 114 -14.63 6.86 34.04
C THR A 114 -13.25 7.42 33.68
N GLN A 115 -12.68 8.29 34.52
CA GLN A 115 -11.32 8.82 34.34
C GLN A 115 -10.27 7.71 34.23
N LYS A 116 -10.38 6.66 35.05
CA LYS A 116 -9.46 5.52 35.01
C LYS A 116 -9.59 4.71 33.73
N VAL A 117 -10.81 4.49 33.23
CA VAL A 117 -11.05 3.79 31.96
C VAL A 117 -10.49 4.60 30.79
N GLU A 118 -10.70 5.92 30.79
CA GLU A 118 -10.13 6.83 29.79
C GLU A 118 -8.60 6.83 29.80
N GLU A 119 -7.98 6.90 30.97
CA GLU A 119 -6.51 6.89 31.13
C GLU A 119 -5.90 5.60 30.55
N VAL A 120 -6.51 4.45 30.81
CA VAL A 120 -6.07 3.17 30.25
C VAL A 120 -6.24 3.16 28.73
N ALA A 121 -7.40 3.56 28.22
CA ALA A 121 -7.68 3.57 26.78
C ALA A 121 -6.72 4.50 26.02
N ILE A 122 -6.42 5.67 26.58
CA ILE A 122 -5.48 6.63 25.99
C ILE A 122 -4.05 6.12 26.04
N SER A 123 -3.63 5.52 27.15
CA SER A 123 -2.30 4.90 27.25
C SER A 123 -2.10 3.81 26.21
N GLU A 124 -3.10 2.94 26.00
CA GLU A 124 -3.08 1.92 24.95
C GLU A 124 -3.01 2.53 23.54
N LEU A 125 -3.76 3.61 23.29
CA LEU A 125 -3.72 4.31 22.02
C LEU A 125 -2.36 4.97 21.75
N TYR A 126 -1.73 5.57 22.76
CA TYR A 126 -0.37 6.11 22.66
C TYR A 126 0.64 5.03 22.27
N GLN A 127 0.61 3.88 22.95
CA GLN A 127 1.51 2.76 22.64
C GLN A 127 1.30 2.25 21.21
N ARG A 128 0.04 2.16 20.75
CA ARG A 128 -0.28 1.78 19.37
C ARG A 128 0.25 2.80 18.36
N PHE A 129 0.05 4.09 18.60
CA PHE A 129 0.55 5.14 17.70
C PHE A 129 2.07 5.20 17.65
N GLU A 130 2.75 5.02 18.78
CA GLU A 130 4.21 4.92 18.82
C GLU A 130 4.70 3.72 18.01
N SER A 131 4.06 2.56 18.17
CA SER A 131 4.39 1.35 17.39
C SER A 131 4.19 1.57 15.89
N ILE A 132 3.06 2.17 15.48
CA ILE A 132 2.81 2.50 14.07
C ILE A 132 3.84 3.49 13.54
N SER A 133 4.25 4.49 14.35
CA SER A 133 5.28 5.44 13.95
C SER A 133 6.62 4.74 13.70
N GLN A 134 7.04 3.84 14.58
CA GLN A 134 8.28 3.07 14.43
C GLN A 134 8.23 2.15 13.20
N GLU A 135 7.13 1.42 13.01
CA GLU A 135 6.92 0.58 11.81
C GLU A 135 6.95 1.43 10.53
N THR A 136 6.41 2.64 10.57
CA THR A 136 6.42 3.56 9.43
C THR A 136 7.84 4.03 9.09
N ASP A 137 8.66 4.36 10.09
CA ASP A 137 10.06 4.72 9.90
C ASP A 137 10.87 3.56 9.30
N GLU A 138 10.63 2.33 9.78
CA GLU A 138 11.27 1.12 9.23
C GLU A 138 10.88 0.88 7.76
N ILE A 139 9.60 1.09 7.41
CA ILE A 139 9.12 0.98 6.03
C ILE A 139 9.81 2.00 5.12
N VAL A 140 9.94 3.25 5.56
CA VAL A 140 10.63 4.31 4.79
C VAL A 140 12.08 3.90 4.53
N LYS A 141 12.80 3.51 5.58
CA LYS A 141 14.20 3.08 5.46
C LYS A 141 14.36 1.85 4.56
N SER A 142 13.53 0.83 4.76
CA SER A 142 13.56 -0.38 3.92
C SER A 142 13.23 -0.08 2.46
N SER A 143 12.39 0.92 2.20
CA SER A 143 12.03 1.39 0.84
C SER A 143 13.22 2.12 0.18
N GLU A 144 13.94 2.95 0.95
CA GLU A 144 15.18 3.59 0.49
C GLU A 144 16.29 2.58 0.19
N ASP A 145 16.54 1.64 1.09
CA ASP A 145 17.52 0.55 0.91
C ASP A 145 17.18 -0.30 -0.32
N SER A 146 15.88 -0.57 -0.54
CA SER A 146 15.41 -1.28 -1.74
C SER A 146 15.65 -0.48 -3.01
N LEU A 147 15.48 0.85 -2.98
CA LEU A 147 15.76 1.73 -4.11
C LEU A 147 17.26 1.67 -4.46
N GLU A 148 18.12 1.85 -3.47
CA GLU A 148 19.57 1.78 -3.65
C GLU A 148 19.98 0.43 -4.22
N SER A 149 19.47 -0.67 -3.65
CA SER A 149 19.78 -2.01 -4.14
C SER A 149 19.28 -2.26 -5.57
N ILE A 150 18.12 -1.76 -5.99
CA ILE A 150 17.60 -2.00 -7.35
C ILE A 150 18.40 -1.22 -8.40
N PHE A 151 18.93 -0.06 -8.02
CA PHE A 151 19.67 0.83 -8.91
C PHE A 151 21.20 0.70 -8.81
N ASP A 152 21.72 -0.12 -7.93
CA ASP A 152 23.14 -0.46 -7.82
C ASP A 152 23.60 -1.23 -9.08
N THR A 153 24.59 -0.68 -9.79
CA THR A 153 25.11 -1.23 -11.04
C THR A 153 26.22 -2.26 -10.87
N ASP A 154 26.74 -2.44 -9.66
CA ASP A 154 27.88 -3.33 -9.40
C ASP A 154 27.45 -4.78 -9.22
N LYS A 155 26.17 -5.03 -8.91
CA LYS A 155 25.61 -6.39 -8.81
C LYS A 155 24.86 -6.78 -10.08
N SER A 156 25.18 -7.96 -10.59
CA SER A 156 24.74 -8.44 -11.90
C SER A 156 23.27 -8.88 -11.97
N ASP A 157 22.60 -8.98 -10.84
CA ASP A 157 21.18 -9.31 -10.68
C ASP A 157 20.28 -8.09 -10.50
N ASN A 158 20.86 -6.90 -10.36
CA ASN A 158 20.10 -5.66 -10.19
C ASN A 158 19.51 -5.14 -11.50
N LEU A 159 18.39 -4.43 -11.39
CA LEU A 159 17.65 -3.93 -12.55
C LEU A 159 18.49 -2.95 -13.38
N ALA A 160 19.27 -2.07 -12.75
CA ALA A 160 20.13 -1.13 -13.46
C ALA A 160 21.23 -1.84 -14.27
N TYR A 161 21.85 -2.88 -13.70
CA TYR A 161 22.82 -3.70 -14.42
C TYR A 161 22.16 -4.39 -15.63
N VAL A 162 21.02 -5.05 -15.42
CA VAL A 162 20.31 -5.77 -16.49
C VAL A 162 19.84 -4.83 -17.60
N LEU A 163 19.40 -3.61 -17.26
CA LEU A 163 19.04 -2.59 -18.24
C LEU A 163 20.25 -2.16 -19.10
N ASN A 164 21.42 -1.95 -18.48
CA ASN A 164 22.64 -1.63 -19.21
C ASN A 164 23.11 -2.80 -20.08
N ALA A 165 23.04 -4.03 -19.57
CA ALA A 165 23.35 -5.23 -20.34
C ALA A 165 22.41 -5.40 -21.55
N SER A 166 21.12 -5.10 -21.38
CA SER A 166 20.15 -5.10 -22.48
C SER A 166 20.51 -4.09 -23.58
N LYS A 167 20.93 -2.88 -23.20
CA LYS A 167 21.40 -1.86 -24.14
C LYS A 167 22.65 -2.31 -24.89
N GLU A 168 23.59 -2.96 -24.20
CA GLU A 168 24.80 -3.47 -24.83
C GLU A 168 24.49 -4.61 -25.82
N ILE A 169 23.58 -5.52 -25.48
CA ILE A 169 23.11 -6.57 -26.39
C ILE A 169 22.52 -5.96 -27.68
N ASN A 170 21.76 -4.87 -27.58
CA ASN A 170 21.22 -4.18 -28.76
C ASN A 170 22.32 -3.58 -29.67
N ARG A 171 23.41 -3.08 -29.07
CA ARG A 171 24.59 -2.57 -29.82
C ARG A 171 25.36 -3.71 -30.47
N GLU A 172 25.63 -4.77 -29.73
CA GLU A 172 26.29 -5.98 -30.23
C GLU A 172 25.49 -6.63 -31.36
N PHE A 173 24.16 -6.62 -31.26
CA PHE A 173 23.30 -7.12 -32.33
C PHE A 173 23.46 -6.30 -33.63
N SER A 174 23.52 -4.98 -33.53
CA SER A 174 23.74 -4.12 -34.71
C SER A 174 25.08 -4.39 -35.38
N ARG A 175 26.15 -4.58 -34.58
CA ARG A 175 27.48 -4.99 -35.08
C ARG A 175 27.41 -6.37 -35.73
N PHE A 176 26.72 -7.32 -35.12
CA PHE A 176 26.55 -8.66 -35.66
C PHE A 176 25.86 -8.65 -37.03
N MET A 177 24.80 -7.85 -37.19
CA MET A 177 24.12 -7.69 -38.48
C MET A 177 25.02 -7.05 -39.55
N GLU A 178 25.84 -6.08 -39.17
CA GLU A 178 26.84 -5.48 -40.07
C GLU A 178 27.86 -6.53 -40.53
N VAL A 179 28.35 -7.38 -39.62
CA VAL A 179 29.26 -8.49 -39.93
C VAL A 179 28.63 -9.49 -40.90
N ILE A 180 27.36 -9.88 -40.70
CA ILE A 180 26.64 -10.77 -41.64
C ILE A 180 26.57 -10.14 -43.03
N ASN A 181 26.22 -8.85 -43.11
CA ASN A 181 26.11 -8.15 -44.39
C ASN A 181 27.47 -8.07 -45.11
N ASN A 182 28.53 -7.74 -44.38
CA ASN A 182 29.89 -7.70 -44.91
C ASN A 182 30.36 -9.10 -45.36
N MET A 183 30.02 -10.14 -44.62
CA MET A 183 30.34 -11.52 -45.00
C MET A 183 29.65 -11.94 -46.30
N ASN A 184 28.40 -11.50 -46.52
CA ASN A 184 27.69 -11.75 -47.78
C ASN A 184 28.35 -11.05 -48.97
N LEU A 185 28.79 -9.79 -48.79
CA LEU A 185 29.51 -9.05 -49.83
C LEU A 185 30.86 -9.69 -50.17
N LEU A 186 31.62 -10.10 -49.15
CA LEU A 186 32.91 -10.78 -49.34
C LEU A 186 32.74 -12.13 -50.03
N ALA A 187 31.67 -12.88 -49.72
CA ALA A 187 31.36 -14.14 -50.38
C ALA A 187 31.05 -13.93 -51.88
N ASP A 188 30.21 -12.95 -52.21
CA ASP A 188 29.88 -12.62 -53.59
C ASP A 188 31.11 -12.16 -54.38
N GLU A 189 31.97 -11.33 -53.78
CA GLU A 189 33.23 -10.90 -54.39
C GLU A 189 34.18 -12.08 -54.62
N PHE A 190 34.37 -12.94 -53.62
CA PHE A 190 35.21 -14.13 -53.73
C PHE A 190 34.74 -15.08 -54.84
N ILE A 191 33.44 -15.32 -54.95
CA ILE A 191 32.86 -16.17 -56.00
C ILE A 191 33.09 -15.53 -57.36
N LYS A 192 32.86 -14.22 -57.50
CA LYS A 192 33.10 -13.50 -58.75
C LYS A 192 34.56 -13.59 -59.21
N THR A 193 35.52 -13.27 -58.34
CA THR A 193 36.94 -13.35 -58.67
C THR A 193 37.40 -14.77 -58.99
N SER A 194 36.84 -15.77 -58.29
CA SER A 194 37.09 -17.18 -58.57
C SER A 194 36.58 -17.57 -59.96
N MET A 195 35.36 -17.17 -60.31
CA MET A 195 34.76 -17.43 -61.63
C MET A 195 35.56 -16.77 -62.76
N ASP A 196 36.00 -15.53 -62.58
CA ASP A 196 36.85 -14.83 -63.55
C ASP A 196 38.18 -15.58 -63.77
N SER A 197 38.79 -16.08 -62.70
CA SER A 197 40.02 -16.87 -62.76
C SER A 197 39.82 -18.20 -63.49
N PHE A 198 38.75 -18.94 -63.19
CA PHE A 198 38.46 -20.21 -63.88
C PHE A 198 38.13 -20.00 -65.36
N ASN A 199 37.43 -18.92 -65.71
CA ASN A 199 37.18 -18.56 -67.11
C ASN A 199 38.48 -18.27 -67.87
N TYR A 200 39.43 -17.57 -67.22
CA TYR A 200 40.75 -17.34 -67.80
C TYR A 200 41.50 -18.66 -68.02
N ILE A 201 41.55 -19.54 -67.02
CA ILE A 201 42.23 -20.84 -67.15
C ILE A 201 41.56 -21.71 -68.24
N SER A 202 40.23 -21.73 -68.34
CA SER A 202 39.52 -22.45 -69.41
C SER A 202 39.91 -21.93 -70.80
N LYS A 203 40.03 -20.61 -70.96
CA LYS A 203 40.52 -20.00 -72.21
C LYS A 203 41.93 -20.44 -72.54
N THR A 204 42.88 -20.31 -71.60
CA THR A 204 44.26 -20.76 -71.79
C THR A 204 44.34 -22.24 -72.15
N THR A 205 43.48 -23.06 -71.53
CA THR A 205 43.45 -24.50 -71.80
C THR A 205 42.95 -24.80 -73.22
N LYS A 206 41.99 -24.02 -73.74
CA LYS A 206 41.57 -24.10 -75.15
C LYS A 206 42.70 -23.68 -76.09
N ASP A 207 43.40 -22.59 -75.78
CA ASP A 207 44.55 -22.13 -76.57
C ASP A 207 45.65 -23.21 -76.64
N ILE A 208 45.88 -23.96 -75.55
CA ILE A 208 46.82 -25.10 -75.52
C ILE A 208 46.34 -26.26 -76.41
N ILE A 209 45.04 -26.56 -76.45
CA ILE A 209 44.47 -27.58 -77.34
C ILE A 209 44.70 -27.18 -78.80
N GLU A 210 44.39 -25.94 -79.15
CA GLU A 210 44.62 -25.40 -80.51
C GLU A 210 46.11 -25.45 -80.89
N LEU A 211 47.00 -25.08 -79.96
CA LEU A 211 48.45 -25.17 -80.18
C LEU A 211 48.90 -26.62 -80.39
N ALA A 212 48.38 -27.55 -79.59
CA ALA A 212 48.69 -28.97 -79.73
C ALA A 212 48.24 -29.51 -81.09
N GLU A 213 47.07 -29.12 -81.59
CA GLU A 213 46.61 -29.44 -82.95
C GLU A 213 47.53 -28.85 -84.03
N GLN A 214 47.99 -27.61 -83.88
CA GLN A 214 48.95 -27.01 -84.81
C GLN A 214 50.28 -27.76 -84.82
N VAL A 215 50.82 -28.10 -83.65
CA VAL A 215 52.05 -28.90 -83.51
C VAL A 215 51.87 -30.29 -84.12
N LYS A 216 50.67 -30.88 -83.98
CA LYS A 216 50.31 -32.15 -84.62
C LYS A 216 50.41 -32.05 -86.14
N VAL A 217 49.90 -30.99 -86.76
CA VAL A 217 50.01 -30.73 -88.21
C VAL A 217 51.48 -30.57 -88.62
N ILE A 218 52.28 -29.82 -87.85
CA ILE A 218 53.72 -29.69 -88.10
C ILE A 218 54.40 -31.05 -88.05
N SER A 219 54.06 -31.91 -87.08
CA SER A 219 54.60 -33.27 -86.97
C SER A 219 54.33 -34.12 -88.22
N ILE A 220 53.16 -33.95 -88.84
CA ILE A 220 52.79 -34.63 -90.08
C ILE A 220 53.68 -34.15 -91.23
N ASN A 221 53.91 -32.84 -91.34
CA ASN A 221 54.80 -32.28 -92.37
C ASN A 221 56.24 -32.79 -92.21
N VAL A 222 56.75 -32.87 -90.97
CA VAL A 222 58.08 -33.44 -90.69
C VAL A 222 58.15 -34.91 -91.11
N ARG A 223 57.11 -35.71 -90.83
CA ARG A 223 57.05 -37.13 -91.24
C ARG A 223 56.99 -37.28 -92.76
N ILE A 224 56.24 -36.42 -93.45
CA ILE A 224 56.17 -36.39 -94.92
C ILE A 224 57.55 -36.08 -95.51
N GLU A 225 58.24 -35.08 -94.99
CA GLU A 225 59.56 -34.69 -95.52
C GLU A 225 60.64 -35.71 -95.17
N ALA A 226 60.58 -36.33 -93.99
CA ALA A 226 61.42 -37.47 -93.64
C ALA A 226 61.24 -38.62 -94.64
N ALA A 227 60.02 -38.92 -95.09
CA ALA A 227 59.77 -39.98 -96.08
C ALA A 227 60.39 -39.71 -97.47
N ARG A 228 60.76 -38.46 -97.79
CA ARG A 228 61.39 -38.09 -99.07
C ARG A 228 62.90 -38.30 -99.11
N ILE A 229 63.57 -38.39 -97.96
CA ILE A 229 65.03 -38.53 -97.87
C ILE A 229 65.37 -40.02 -97.68
N LYS A 230 66.25 -40.58 -98.52
CA LYS A 230 66.59 -42.03 -98.56
C LYS A 230 67.23 -42.58 -97.27
N ASP A 231 67.69 -41.73 -96.34
CA ASP A 231 68.38 -42.12 -95.11
C ASP A 231 67.99 -41.21 -93.92
N SER A 232 66.71 -41.21 -93.56
CA SER A 232 66.08 -40.19 -92.69
C SER A 232 65.50 -40.73 -91.39
N GLY A 233 65.88 -41.94 -90.97
CA GLY A 233 65.25 -42.66 -89.85
C GLY A 233 65.05 -41.80 -88.60
N GLY A 234 66.04 -40.97 -88.24
CA GLY A 234 65.96 -40.04 -87.10
C GLY A 234 64.87 -38.98 -87.23
N PHE A 235 64.64 -38.40 -88.42
CA PHE A 235 63.57 -37.42 -88.65
C PHE A 235 62.17 -38.06 -88.60
N LYS A 236 62.06 -39.33 -89.00
CA LYS A 236 60.79 -40.07 -88.91
C LYS A 236 60.42 -40.38 -87.46
N VAL A 237 61.40 -40.73 -86.63
CA VAL A 237 61.24 -40.89 -85.17
C VAL A 237 60.87 -39.56 -84.53
N LEU A 238 61.61 -38.48 -84.84
CA LEU A 238 61.32 -37.13 -84.33
C LEU A 238 59.88 -36.68 -84.68
N GLY A 239 59.45 -36.89 -85.93
CA GLY A 239 58.09 -36.55 -86.35
C GLY A 239 57.02 -37.35 -85.60
N ASN A 240 57.25 -38.64 -85.32
CA ASN A 240 56.35 -39.44 -84.48
C ASN A 240 56.34 -38.96 -83.02
N ASP A 241 57.50 -38.61 -82.45
CA ASP A 241 57.62 -38.14 -81.07
C ASP A 241 56.93 -36.79 -80.87
N ILE A 242 57.08 -35.85 -81.81
CA ILE A 242 56.34 -34.57 -81.82
C ILE A 242 54.83 -34.83 -81.92
N SER A 243 54.42 -35.78 -82.76
CA SER A 243 53.01 -36.18 -82.91
C SER A 243 52.42 -36.71 -81.61
N ASN A 244 53.16 -37.58 -80.92
CA ASN A 244 52.76 -38.15 -79.64
C ASN A 244 52.77 -37.10 -78.52
N PHE A 245 53.72 -36.17 -78.55
CA PHE A 245 53.77 -35.04 -77.62
C PHE A 245 52.56 -34.12 -77.78
N ALA A 246 52.18 -33.81 -79.02
CA ALA A 246 50.98 -33.04 -79.33
C ALA A 246 49.71 -33.74 -78.81
N ASP A 247 49.52 -35.03 -79.10
CA ASP A 247 48.35 -35.79 -78.63
C ASP A 247 48.26 -35.83 -77.09
N LYS A 248 49.40 -36.05 -76.42
CA LYS A 248 49.48 -36.02 -74.95
C LYS A 248 49.14 -34.63 -74.40
N THR A 249 49.65 -33.58 -75.03
CA THR A 249 49.39 -32.18 -74.63
C THR A 249 47.90 -31.85 -74.76
N ALA A 250 47.28 -32.18 -75.90
CA ALA A 250 45.85 -31.98 -76.14
C ALA A 250 45.01 -32.74 -75.09
N LYS A 251 45.35 -34.01 -74.82
CA LYS A 251 44.62 -34.83 -73.84
C LYS A 251 44.73 -34.29 -72.40
N VAL A 252 45.91 -33.83 -72.01
CA VAL A 252 46.11 -33.19 -70.68
C VAL A 252 45.30 -31.91 -70.60
N ALA A 253 45.34 -31.06 -71.63
CA ALA A 253 44.58 -29.82 -71.67
C ALA A 253 43.07 -30.10 -71.64
N GLU A 254 42.56 -31.06 -72.41
CA GLU A 254 41.14 -31.44 -72.40
C GLU A 254 40.68 -31.93 -71.02
N SER A 255 41.49 -32.77 -70.36
CA SER A 255 41.24 -33.22 -68.99
C SER A 255 41.22 -32.05 -68.00
N THR A 256 42.16 -31.10 -68.10
CA THR A 256 42.19 -29.89 -67.27
C THR A 256 40.94 -29.04 -67.49
N ASN A 257 40.52 -28.87 -68.75
CA ASN A 257 39.32 -28.11 -69.07
C ASN A 257 38.05 -28.75 -68.49
N GLN A 258 37.98 -30.08 -68.46
CA GLN A 258 36.87 -30.79 -67.82
C GLN A 258 36.88 -30.58 -66.29
N GLN A 259 38.04 -30.68 -65.64
CA GLN A 259 38.17 -30.41 -64.20
C GLN A 259 37.76 -28.96 -63.85
N ILE A 260 38.07 -27.99 -64.71
CA ILE A 260 37.64 -26.60 -64.53
C ILE A 260 36.12 -26.48 -64.60
N LYS A 261 35.46 -27.12 -65.58
CA LYS A 261 33.99 -27.13 -65.68
C LYS A 261 33.35 -27.72 -64.44
N ASP A 262 33.87 -28.84 -63.95
CA ASP A 262 33.36 -29.50 -62.74
C ASP A 262 33.53 -28.60 -61.51
N THR A 263 34.67 -27.90 -61.41
CA THR A 263 34.95 -26.94 -60.33
C THR A 263 34.00 -25.74 -60.37
N VAL A 264 33.74 -25.17 -61.55
CA VAL A 264 32.79 -24.07 -61.75
C VAL A 264 31.38 -24.48 -61.32
N ASN A 265 30.92 -25.66 -61.73
CA ASN A 265 29.61 -26.18 -61.32
C ASN A 265 29.50 -26.36 -59.80
N ASN A 266 30.57 -26.84 -59.16
CA ASN A 266 30.61 -27.00 -57.70
C ASN A 266 30.56 -25.65 -56.98
N ILE A 267 31.28 -24.63 -57.46
CA ILE A 267 31.25 -23.29 -56.88
C ILE A 267 29.86 -22.66 -57.02
N GLU A 268 29.20 -22.82 -58.17
CA GLU A 268 27.85 -22.29 -58.36
C GLU A 268 26.84 -22.94 -57.39
N LYS A 269 26.94 -24.25 -57.19
CA LYS A 269 26.14 -24.97 -56.19
C LYS A 269 26.42 -24.45 -54.78
N GLN A 270 27.69 -24.27 -54.43
CA GLN A 270 28.09 -23.72 -53.13
C GLN A 270 27.60 -22.29 -52.93
N ARG A 271 27.58 -21.46 -53.98
CA ARG A 271 27.02 -20.09 -53.92
C ARG A 271 25.55 -20.12 -53.52
N VAL A 272 24.74 -20.96 -54.15
CA VAL A 272 23.30 -21.06 -53.85
C VAL A 272 23.09 -21.50 -52.40
N GLU A 273 23.86 -22.51 -51.95
CA GLU A 273 23.78 -23.01 -50.58
C GLU A 273 24.21 -21.95 -49.56
N LEU A 274 25.34 -21.27 -49.79
CA LEU A 274 25.83 -20.18 -48.94
C LEU A 274 24.81 -19.03 -48.85
N SER A 275 24.24 -18.61 -49.97
CA SER A 275 23.20 -17.56 -49.99
C SER A 275 21.97 -17.97 -49.17
N SER A 276 21.56 -19.23 -49.23
CA SER A 276 20.44 -19.74 -48.43
C SER A 276 20.75 -19.74 -46.93
N GLN A 277 21.98 -20.12 -46.54
CA GLN A 277 22.41 -20.11 -45.15
C GLN A 277 22.50 -18.69 -44.58
N ILE A 278 23.06 -17.74 -45.34
CA ILE A 278 23.13 -16.34 -44.93
C ILE A 278 21.73 -15.77 -44.69
N LYS A 279 20.77 -16.04 -45.59
CA LYS A 279 19.36 -15.63 -45.40
C LYS A 279 18.73 -16.25 -44.16
N TYR A 280 19.02 -17.52 -43.88
CA TYR A 280 18.54 -18.18 -42.66
C TYR A 280 19.11 -17.51 -41.40
N VAL A 281 20.42 -17.24 -41.37
CA VAL A 281 21.07 -16.58 -40.22
C VAL A 281 20.52 -15.15 -40.04
N ASP A 282 20.37 -14.37 -41.11
CA ASP A 282 19.77 -13.02 -41.06
C ASP A 282 18.35 -13.05 -40.48
N SER A 283 17.51 -14.01 -40.93
CA SER A 283 16.16 -14.16 -40.42
C SER A 283 16.14 -14.60 -38.95
N ALA A 284 16.97 -15.58 -38.57
CA ALA A 284 17.08 -16.04 -37.20
C ALA A 284 17.55 -14.92 -36.25
N ALA A 285 18.55 -14.15 -36.67
CA ALA A 285 19.06 -13.00 -35.96
C ALA A 285 17.97 -11.95 -35.72
N LYS A 286 17.27 -11.53 -36.78
CA LYS A 286 16.14 -10.58 -36.68
C LYS A 286 15.03 -11.08 -35.77
N ASN A 287 14.71 -12.38 -35.82
CA ASN A 287 13.71 -12.96 -34.93
C ASN A 287 14.13 -12.94 -33.45
N ILE A 288 15.40 -13.23 -33.16
CA ILE A 288 15.95 -13.12 -31.80
C ILE A 288 15.87 -11.66 -31.33
N PHE A 289 16.32 -10.72 -32.16
CA PHE A 289 16.27 -9.30 -31.81
C PHE A 289 14.86 -8.78 -31.61
N ASN A 290 13.90 -9.12 -32.48
CA ASN A 290 12.51 -8.69 -32.31
C ASN A 290 11.88 -9.25 -31.03
N ARG A 291 12.34 -10.40 -30.53
CA ARG A 291 11.93 -10.95 -29.23
C ARG A 291 12.64 -10.30 -28.06
N PHE A 292 13.89 -9.86 -28.25
CA PHE A 292 14.71 -9.26 -27.20
C PHE A 292 14.46 -7.75 -27.04
N ASN A 293 14.26 -7.00 -28.12
CA ASN A 293 14.09 -5.56 -28.14
C ASN A 293 12.98 -5.03 -27.19
N PRO A 294 11.83 -5.72 -27.02
CA PRO A 294 10.84 -5.32 -26.02
C PRO A 294 11.33 -5.36 -24.57
N PHE A 295 12.35 -6.17 -24.24
CA PHE A 295 12.87 -6.26 -22.88
C PHE A 295 13.47 -4.94 -22.40
N GLU A 296 14.16 -4.18 -23.25
CA GLU A 296 14.69 -2.87 -22.86
C GLU A 296 13.57 -1.94 -22.38
N ASN A 297 12.47 -1.86 -23.14
CA ASN A 297 11.32 -1.04 -22.79
C ASN A 297 10.62 -1.53 -21.51
N ILE A 298 10.51 -2.86 -21.33
CA ILE A 298 9.92 -3.45 -20.12
C ILE A 298 10.78 -3.13 -18.89
N LEU A 299 12.10 -3.23 -19.01
CA LEU A 299 13.04 -2.94 -17.92
C LEU A 299 13.02 -1.44 -17.56
N ASP A 300 12.99 -0.55 -18.55
CA ASP A 300 12.89 0.89 -18.34
C ASP A 300 11.56 1.29 -17.68
N TYR A 301 10.45 0.72 -18.16
CA TYR A 301 9.13 0.89 -17.54
C TYR A 301 9.11 0.35 -16.10
N SER A 302 9.73 -0.81 -15.85
CA SER A 302 9.81 -1.41 -14.52
C SER A 302 10.62 -0.52 -13.56
N ALA A 303 11.76 0.01 -14.02
CA ALA A 303 12.60 0.91 -13.23
C ALA A 303 11.84 2.18 -12.85
N THR A 304 11.13 2.78 -13.81
CA THR A 304 10.29 3.96 -13.58
C THR A 304 9.14 3.66 -12.63
N SER A 305 8.48 2.51 -12.80
CA SER A 305 7.35 2.08 -11.95
C SER A 305 7.79 1.85 -10.51
N ILE A 306 8.89 1.13 -10.29
CA ILE A 306 9.45 0.88 -8.97
C ILE A 306 9.81 2.19 -8.27
N LYS A 307 10.48 3.11 -8.99
CA LYS A 307 10.79 4.45 -8.47
C LYS A 307 9.52 5.21 -8.07
N GLY A 308 8.46 5.09 -8.85
CA GLY A 308 7.15 5.69 -8.55
C GLY A 308 6.49 5.08 -7.30
N ILE A 309 6.54 3.75 -7.16
CA ILE A 309 6.01 3.03 -6.00
C ILE A 309 6.74 3.47 -4.72
N ILE A 310 8.07 3.53 -4.75
CA ILE A 310 8.90 3.93 -3.61
C ILE A 310 8.61 5.37 -3.20
N LYS A 311 8.49 6.28 -4.18
CA LYS A 311 8.07 7.66 -3.91
C LYS A 311 6.70 7.72 -3.23
N ASN A 312 5.72 6.98 -3.75
CA ASN A 312 4.38 6.93 -3.16
C ASN A 312 4.40 6.38 -1.73
N PHE A 313 5.24 5.37 -1.43
CA PHE A 313 5.42 4.88 -0.06
C PHE A 313 5.96 5.97 0.86
N ASN A 314 6.95 6.73 0.41
CA ASN A 314 7.50 7.83 1.19
C ASN A 314 6.43 8.91 1.46
N ASP A 315 5.68 9.31 0.43
CA ASP A 315 4.61 10.31 0.54
C ASP A 315 3.49 9.85 1.50
N VAL A 316 3.08 8.57 1.41
CA VAL A 316 2.09 7.98 2.32
C VAL A 316 2.61 7.92 3.76
N SER A 317 3.88 7.55 3.94
CA SER A 317 4.52 7.42 5.26
C SER A 317 4.62 8.78 5.96
N VAL A 318 5.05 9.82 5.24
CA VAL A 318 5.10 11.20 5.76
C VAL A 318 3.70 11.68 6.15
N ASN A 319 2.69 11.42 5.30
CA ASN A 319 1.30 11.79 5.63
C ASN A 319 0.78 11.03 6.85
N LEU A 320 1.11 9.74 6.98
CA LEU A 320 0.73 8.93 8.14
C LEU A 320 1.36 9.47 9.42
N GLN A 321 2.66 9.81 9.40
CA GLN A 321 3.35 10.43 10.54
C GLN A 321 2.71 11.74 10.96
N ASN A 322 2.38 12.62 10.00
CA ASN A 322 1.68 13.87 10.29
C ASN A 322 0.31 13.62 10.93
N ASN A 323 -0.45 12.66 10.41
CA ASN A 323 -1.76 12.31 10.97
C ASN A 323 -1.65 11.71 12.38
N LEU A 324 -0.66 10.87 12.64
CA LEU A 324 -0.39 10.34 13.98
C LEU A 324 -0.01 11.47 14.94
N HIS A 325 0.86 12.39 14.50
CA HIS A 325 1.24 13.55 15.30
C HIS A 325 0.04 14.42 15.68
N SER A 326 -0.84 14.74 14.72
CA SER A 326 -2.07 15.48 15.00
C SER A 326 -3.04 14.69 15.90
N SER A 327 -3.12 13.37 15.75
CA SER A 327 -3.98 12.54 16.61
C SER A 327 -3.47 12.52 18.06
N ILE A 328 -2.16 12.44 18.26
CA ILE A 328 -1.50 12.56 19.56
C ILE A 328 -1.76 13.93 20.19
N GLN A 329 -1.71 15.01 19.40
CA GLN A 329 -2.04 16.35 19.89
C GLN A 329 -3.48 16.44 20.38
N ASN A 330 -4.44 15.83 19.66
CA ASN A 330 -5.85 15.83 20.06
C ASN A 330 -6.11 15.01 21.34
N MET A 331 -5.25 14.05 21.68
CA MET A 331 -5.39 13.31 22.94
C MET A 331 -5.15 14.19 24.18
N GLN A 332 -4.45 15.32 24.04
CA GLN A 332 -4.26 16.29 25.13
C GLN A 332 -5.59 16.92 25.60
N PHE A 333 -6.66 16.87 24.78
CA PHE A 333 -7.98 17.31 25.22
C PHE A 333 -8.53 16.45 26.37
N GLN A 334 -8.09 15.20 26.52
CA GLN A 334 -8.51 14.39 27.66
C GLN A 334 -7.89 14.86 28.98
N ASP A 335 -6.64 15.31 29.00
CA ASP A 335 -6.04 15.89 30.20
C ASP A 335 -6.85 17.10 30.68
N ILE A 336 -7.29 17.94 29.73
CA ILE A 336 -8.15 19.09 30.01
C ILE A 336 -9.52 18.63 30.55
N ALA A 337 -10.17 17.67 29.88
CA ALA A 337 -11.47 17.15 30.31
C ALA A 337 -11.42 16.52 31.72
N SER A 338 -10.35 15.77 32.02
CA SER A 338 -10.11 15.19 33.34
C SER A 338 -9.91 16.28 34.41
N GLN A 339 -9.16 17.34 34.10
CA GLN A 339 -8.99 18.48 35.00
C GLN A 339 -10.30 19.23 35.26
N GLU A 340 -11.07 19.54 34.23
CA GLU A 340 -12.38 20.20 34.37
C GLU A 340 -13.34 19.36 35.21
N THR A 341 -13.38 18.05 34.96
CA THR A 341 -14.17 17.09 35.72
C THR A 341 -13.75 17.07 37.20
N ASN A 342 -12.45 17.09 37.49
CA ASN A 342 -11.95 17.20 38.86
C ASN A 342 -12.31 18.53 39.52
N HIS A 343 -12.28 19.64 38.78
CA HIS A 343 -12.73 20.95 39.31
C HIS A 343 -14.23 20.95 39.63
N ILE A 344 -15.07 20.32 38.80
CA ILE A 344 -16.49 20.15 39.07
C ILE A 344 -16.70 19.33 40.34
N LEU A 345 -16.00 18.20 40.50
CA LEU A 345 -16.07 17.40 41.71
C LEU A 345 -15.67 18.20 42.96
N GLN A 346 -14.56 18.93 42.90
CA GLN A 346 -14.11 19.80 44.01
C GLN A 346 -15.12 20.91 44.33
N PHE A 347 -15.77 21.47 43.31
CA PHE A 347 -16.81 22.47 43.50
C PHE A 347 -18.04 21.87 44.20
N LEU A 348 -18.49 20.69 43.76
CA LEU A 348 -19.59 19.97 44.39
C LEU A 348 -19.27 19.56 45.83
N GLU A 349 -18.04 19.12 46.10
CA GLU A 349 -17.53 18.87 47.46
C GLU A 349 -17.57 20.12 48.32
N LYS A 350 -17.07 21.26 47.81
CA LYS A 350 -17.14 22.54 48.54
C LYS A 350 -18.57 23.01 48.80
N ILE A 351 -19.51 22.75 47.90
CA ILE A 351 -20.94 23.02 48.16
C ILE A 351 -21.47 22.12 49.27
N ALA A 352 -21.17 20.82 49.20
CA ALA A 352 -21.58 19.84 50.19
C ALA A 352 -20.95 20.08 51.58
N ASP A 353 -19.76 20.67 51.64
CA ASP A 353 -19.04 21.02 52.87
C ASP A 353 -19.32 22.46 53.35
N SER A 354 -19.98 23.29 52.53
CA SER A 354 -20.32 24.67 52.91
C SER A 354 -21.26 24.69 54.12
N SER A 355 -21.19 25.76 54.93
CA SER A 355 -21.92 25.95 56.19
C SER A 355 -23.46 25.87 56.10
N LEU A 356 -24.03 25.74 54.90
CA LEU A 356 -25.43 25.41 54.66
C LEU A 356 -25.74 23.92 54.96
N MET A 357 -24.75 23.05 54.87
CA MET A 357 -24.82 21.58 54.99
C MET A 357 -24.25 21.03 56.33
N ASP A 358 -23.61 21.89 57.11
CA ASP A 358 -22.89 21.58 58.37
C ASP A 358 -23.79 21.54 59.62
N ARG A 359 -25.10 21.75 59.48
CA ARG A 359 -26.02 21.35 60.56
C ARG A 359 -26.02 19.83 60.56
N ASN A 360 -25.99 19.23 61.74
CA ASN A 360 -26.04 17.78 61.91
C ASN A 360 -27.42 17.24 61.45
N TYR A 361 -27.67 17.22 60.14
CA TYR A 361 -28.93 16.82 59.49
C TYR A 361 -29.25 15.34 59.76
N ASP A 362 -28.22 14.56 60.08
CA ASP A 362 -28.34 13.21 60.60
C ASP A 362 -29.14 13.12 61.92
N LEU A 363 -29.21 14.19 62.71
CA LEU A 363 -30.04 14.26 63.93
C LEU A 363 -31.51 14.63 63.66
N TYR A 364 -31.84 15.07 62.44
CA TYR A 364 -33.17 15.55 62.07
C TYR A 364 -33.96 14.58 61.21
N MET A 365 -33.39 13.40 60.92
CA MET A 365 -34.03 12.32 60.16
C MET A 365 -33.91 11.01 60.92
N ASP A 366 -34.98 10.22 60.94
CA ASP A 366 -34.93 8.84 61.42
C ASP A 366 -34.30 7.89 60.39
N ASP A 367 -33.93 6.69 60.82
CA ASP A 367 -33.26 5.70 59.96
C ASP A 367 -34.11 5.27 58.76
N ASN A 368 -35.44 5.31 58.88
CA ASN A 368 -36.34 4.96 57.78
C ASN A 368 -36.36 6.07 56.73
N GLN A 369 -36.43 7.34 57.15
CA GLN A 369 -36.33 8.49 56.26
C GLN A 369 -35.00 8.52 55.52
N LYS A 370 -33.88 8.24 56.19
CA LYS A 370 -32.55 8.14 55.57
C LYS A 370 -32.48 7.03 54.52
N LYS A 371 -33.06 5.86 54.80
CA LYS A 371 -33.16 4.75 53.84
C LYS A 371 -33.99 5.14 52.61
N VAL A 372 -35.13 5.80 52.79
CA VAL A 372 -35.96 6.27 51.66
C VAL A 372 -35.17 7.24 50.77
N VAL A 373 -34.45 8.21 51.36
CA VAL A 373 -33.67 9.16 50.55
C VAL A 373 -32.51 8.47 49.82
N ARG A 374 -31.78 7.55 50.46
CA ARG A 374 -30.74 6.75 49.79
C ARG A 374 -31.31 5.86 48.68
N GLY A 375 -32.49 5.28 48.88
CA GLY A 375 -33.22 4.55 47.84
C GLY A 375 -33.55 5.42 46.63
N ARG A 376 -33.95 6.68 46.85
CA ARG A 376 -34.13 7.65 45.76
C ARG A 376 -32.82 7.94 45.01
N VAL A 377 -31.69 8.08 45.71
CA VAL A 377 -30.37 8.29 45.08
C VAL A 377 -30.03 7.11 44.16
N ILE A 378 -30.15 5.88 44.65
CA ILE A 378 -29.85 4.67 43.87
C ILE A 378 -30.77 4.54 42.65
N ASN A 379 -32.08 4.75 42.82
CA ASN A 379 -33.03 4.66 41.70
C ASN A 379 -32.76 5.72 40.64
N PHE A 380 -32.52 6.97 41.05
CA PHE A 380 -32.19 8.05 40.13
C PHE A 380 -30.90 7.76 39.35
N LEU A 381 -29.86 7.29 40.03
CA LEU A 381 -28.60 6.92 39.37
C LEU A 381 -28.75 5.71 38.46
N LYS A 382 -29.58 4.73 38.82
CA LYS A 382 -29.90 3.57 37.97
C LYS A 382 -30.64 3.96 36.69
N GLU A 383 -31.55 4.94 36.77
CA GLU A 383 -32.29 5.45 35.59
C GLU A 383 -31.38 6.14 34.58
N ILE A 384 -30.29 6.78 35.03
CA ILE A 384 -29.36 7.51 34.15
C ILE A 384 -28.10 6.73 33.81
N SER A 385 -27.82 5.60 34.48
CA SER A 385 -26.66 4.75 34.20
C SER A 385 -26.84 4.03 32.86
N THR A 386 -25.81 4.06 32.03
CA THR A 386 -25.86 3.48 30.68
C THR A 386 -24.81 2.40 30.44
N THR A 387 -23.82 2.31 31.32
CA THR A 387 -22.70 1.35 31.21
C THR A 387 -22.74 0.30 32.31
N ALA A 388 -22.21 -0.90 32.02
CA ALA A 388 -22.12 -1.98 32.99
C ALA A 388 -21.26 -1.60 34.22
N SER A 389 -20.23 -0.77 34.01
CA SER A 389 -19.40 -0.27 35.12
C SER A 389 -20.14 0.70 36.03
N GLU A 390 -21.04 1.54 35.49
CA GLU A 390 -21.89 2.41 36.30
C GLU A 390 -22.91 1.59 37.10
N GLU A 391 -23.53 0.60 36.46
CA GLU A 391 -24.52 -0.27 37.09
C GLU A 391 -23.91 -1.08 38.26
N GLU A 392 -22.71 -1.65 38.08
CA GLU A 392 -21.99 -2.36 39.14
C GLU A 392 -21.72 -1.48 40.36
N GLU A 393 -21.32 -0.23 40.13
CA GLU A 393 -21.05 0.76 41.17
C GLU A 393 -22.32 1.18 41.92
N VAL A 394 -23.42 1.43 41.20
CA VAL A 394 -24.72 1.73 41.80
C VAL A 394 -25.22 0.56 42.65
N VAL A 395 -25.08 -0.67 42.16
CA VAL A 395 -25.41 -1.89 42.93
C VAL A 395 -24.53 -2.01 44.17
N ARG A 396 -23.24 -1.66 44.10
CA ARG A 396 -22.35 -1.70 45.27
C ARG A 396 -22.80 -0.73 46.36
N PHE A 397 -23.08 0.53 46.02
CA PHE A 397 -23.57 1.52 47.00
C PHE A 397 -24.91 1.12 47.60
N SER A 398 -25.78 0.50 46.81
CA SER A 398 -27.06 -0.01 47.31
C SER A 398 -26.89 -1.10 48.38
N LYS A 399 -25.96 -2.05 48.16
CA LYS A 399 -25.59 -3.07 49.14
C LYS A 399 -24.97 -2.44 50.39
N GLU A 400 -24.05 -1.48 50.23
CA GLU A 400 -23.42 -0.76 51.35
C GLU A 400 -24.45 -0.02 52.22
N TRP A 401 -25.53 0.48 51.62
CA TRP A 401 -26.60 1.19 52.31
C TRP A 401 -27.73 0.29 52.86
N ASN A 402 -27.61 -1.03 52.73
CA ASN A 402 -28.64 -2.00 53.12
C ASN A 402 -30.02 -1.68 52.52
N LEU A 403 -30.04 -1.34 51.23
CA LEU A 403 -31.26 -1.13 50.48
C LEU A 403 -31.62 -2.45 49.78
N ASP A 404 -32.80 -2.99 50.07
CA ASP A 404 -33.39 -4.06 49.27
C ASP A 404 -33.77 -3.47 47.92
N ILE A 405 -32.84 -3.45 46.95
CA ILE A 405 -33.26 -3.39 45.55
C ILE A 405 -34.00 -4.70 45.34
N ALA A 406 -35.33 -4.63 45.30
CA ALA A 406 -36.15 -5.77 44.92
C ALA A 406 -35.52 -6.41 43.68
N LYS A 407 -35.25 -7.71 43.78
CA LYS A 407 -34.74 -8.55 42.70
C LYS A 407 -35.60 -8.39 41.44
N GLU A 408 -35.20 -7.50 40.54
CA GLU A 408 -35.65 -7.49 39.13
C GLU A 408 -34.54 -8.05 38.21
N GLU A 409 -33.59 -8.81 38.76
CA GLU A 409 -32.47 -9.39 38.02
C GLU A 409 -32.59 -10.91 37.76
N GLU A 410 -33.80 -11.47 37.79
CA GLU A 410 -34.03 -12.87 37.36
C GLU A 410 -34.75 -13.01 36.01
N SER A 411 -35.02 -11.92 35.26
CA SER A 411 -35.68 -12.02 33.94
C SER A 411 -34.92 -11.45 32.74
N LYS A 412 -33.66 -11.02 32.88
CA LYS A 412 -32.82 -10.61 31.74
C LYS A 412 -31.59 -11.51 31.49
N SER A 413 -31.42 -12.59 32.25
CA SER A 413 -30.47 -13.67 31.94
C SER A 413 -31.13 -14.79 31.13
N THR A 414 -31.81 -14.45 30.03
CA THR A 414 -32.18 -15.46 29.03
C THR A 414 -32.23 -14.85 27.64
N LYS A 415 -31.04 -14.64 27.07
CA LYS A 415 -30.65 -15.08 25.72
C LYS A 415 -29.24 -14.53 25.42
N LEU A 416 -28.24 -15.29 25.85
CA LEU A 416 -27.14 -15.59 24.94
C LEU A 416 -27.78 -16.31 23.76
N ASP A 417 -27.82 -15.66 22.61
CA ASP A 417 -27.88 -16.37 21.34
C ASP A 417 -26.73 -15.84 20.49
N ASP A 418 -26.00 -16.80 19.95
CA ASP A 418 -24.69 -16.68 19.37
C ASP A 418 -24.67 -15.78 18.13
N GLY A 419 -23.58 -15.01 18.02
CA GLY A 419 -22.98 -14.71 16.72
C GLY A 419 -23.38 -13.40 16.07
N VAL A 420 -22.57 -12.37 16.29
CA VAL A 420 -21.99 -11.58 15.19
C VAL A 420 -20.57 -11.15 15.61
N PHE A 421 -19.57 -11.93 15.20
CA PHE A 421 -18.23 -11.40 14.95
C PHE A 421 -18.33 -10.55 13.67
N LEU A 422 -18.06 -9.26 13.76
CA LEU A 422 -17.77 -8.45 12.58
C LEU A 422 -16.26 -8.19 12.54
N PHE A 423 -15.66 -8.83 11.55
CA PHE A 423 -14.34 -8.54 10.99
C PHE A 423 -14.27 -7.14 10.37
#